data_AF-A0A0A1N0E9-F1
#
_entry.id   AF-A0A0A1N0E9-F1
#
_cell.length_a   1.000
_cell.length_b   1.000
_cell.length_c   1.000
_cell.angle_alpha   90.00
_cell.angle_beta   90.00
_cell.angle_gamma   90.00
#
_symmetry.space_group_name_H-M   'P 1'
#
loop_
_entity.id
_entity.type
_entity.pdbx_description
1 polymer ?
#
loop_
_entity_poly.entity_id
_entity_poly.type
_entity_poly.pdbx_seq_one_letter_code
_entity_poly.pdbx_strand_id
1 'polypeptide(L)'
;MKKFGIILLLFTMIPILNSCQHEENMQVIEFEFTDYHVIYVPPAEDNDSYMNTFVDLKAKYPDEISSPEKRTMDNQELPSDYTLNNNSVYLLKDEDVIYSIENHMSRGDLMETLESIVSANDQIIY
;
A
#
# COMPACT_ATOMS: atom_id res chain seq x y z
N MET A 1 31.61 -49.53 43.43
CA MET A 1 30.97 -50.07 42.20
C MET A 1 29.90 -49.09 41.75
N LYS A 2 29.79 -48.89 40.43
CA LYS A 2 28.81 -48.07 39.67
C LYS A 2 27.35 -48.27 40.21
N LYS A 3 26.37 -47.38 40.02
CA LYS A 3 25.87 -46.84 38.73
C LYS A 3 24.98 -45.59 38.93
N PHE A 4 25.11 -44.72 37.95
CA PHE A 4 24.28 -43.60 37.46
C PHE A 4 22.76 -43.66 37.66
N GLY A 5 22.17 -42.46 37.73
CA GLY A 5 20.74 -42.24 37.50
C GLY A 5 20.37 -40.76 37.46
N ILE A 6 20.92 -40.01 36.50
CA ILE A 6 20.51 -38.63 36.17
C ILE A 6 19.08 -38.69 35.58
N ILE A 7 18.13 -38.02 36.21
CA ILE A 7 16.84 -37.69 35.58
C ILE A 7 16.79 -36.19 35.38
N LEU A 8 17.28 -35.84 34.19
CA LEU A 8 17.12 -34.61 33.47
C LEU A 8 15.63 -34.42 33.15
N LEU A 9 14.93 -33.52 33.85
CA LEU A 9 13.53 -33.23 33.55
C LEU A 9 13.41 -31.87 32.87
N LEU A 10 13.43 -31.97 31.54
CA LEU A 10 12.86 -31.11 30.51
C LEU A 10 12.77 -29.60 30.82
N PHE A 11 13.73 -28.89 30.23
CA PHE A 11 13.46 -27.61 29.56
C PHE A 11 12.25 -27.80 28.64
N THR A 12 11.09 -27.31 29.06
CA THR A 12 9.98 -27.04 28.14
C THR A 12 10.46 -25.94 27.21
N MET A 13 10.96 -26.35 26.04
CA MET A 13 11.09 -25.48 24.89
C MET A 13 9.74 -24.81 24.69
N ILE A 14 9.69 -23.50 24.96
CA ILE A 14 8.67 -22.64 24.40
C ILE A 14 8.93 -22.70 22.89
N PRO A 15 8.04 -23.28 22.07
CA PRO A 15 8.15 -23.07 20.64
C PRO A 15 7.93 -21.56 20.46
N ILE A 16 9.00 -20.86 20.12
CA ILE A 16 8.89 -19.49 19.61
C ILE A 16 8.03 -19.65 18.37
N LEU A 17 6.78 -19.20 18.46
CA LEU A 17 5.89 -18.99 17.34
C LEU A 17 6.53 -17.91 16.46
N ASN A 18 7.58 -18.26 15.73
CA ASN A 18 7.85 -17.64 14.45
C ASN A 18 6.77 -18.13 13.50
N SER A 19 5.53 -17.71 13.76
CA SER A 19 4.63 -17.44 12.66
C SER A 19 5.26 -16.25 11.96
N CYS A 20 6.18 -16.52 11.03
CA CYS A 20 6.34 -15.65 9.89
C CYS A 20 4.96 -15.60 9.26
N GLN A 21 4.15 -14.61 9.68
CA GLN A 21 3.05 -14.16 8.85
C GLN A 21 3.71 -13.87 7.51
N HIS A 22 3.30 -14.61 6.49
CA HIS A 22 3.75 -14.37 5.14
C HIS A 22 3.08 -13.06 4.72
N GLU A 23 3.69 -11.94 5.09
CA GLU A 23 3.27 -10.60 4.69
C GLU A 23 3.47 -10.51 3.18
N GLU A 24 2.37 -10.49 2.44
CA GLU A 24 2.37 -10.31 0.99
C GLU A 24 2.71 -8.84 0.70
N ASN A 25 4.01 -8.56 0.67
CA ASN A 25 4.55 -7.29 0.22
C ASN A 25 4.10 -6.98 -1.21
N MET A 26 3.43 -5.85 -1.40
CA MET A 26 2.93 -5.40 -2.71
C MET A 26 3.69 -4.18 -3.19
N GLN A 27 3.92 -4.11 -4.51
CA GLN A 27 4.47 -2.92 -5.13
C GLN A 27 3.35 -1.89 -5.31
N VAL A 28 3.56 -0.69 -4.79
CA VAL A 28 2.63 0.43 -4.91
C VAL A 28 3.29 1.61 -5.63
N ILE A 29 2.46 2.47 -6.22
CA ILE A 29 2.85 3.76 -6.75
C ILE A 29 2.16 4.82 -5.91
N GLU A 30 2.89 5.80 -5.41
CA GLU A 30 2.35 6.82 -4.51
C GLU A 30 2.81 8.23 -4.84
N PHE A 31 2.03 9.21 -4.39
CA PHE A 31 2.41 10.62 -4.38
C PHE A 31 1.63 11.37 -3.30
N GLU A 32 2.12 12.56 -2.98
CA GLU A 32 1.48 13.51 -2.07
C GLU A 32 0.78 14.59 -2.87
N PHE A 33 -0.40 14.99 -2.44
CA PHE A 33 -1.17 16.08 -3.01
C PHE A 33 -1.82 16.87 -1.87
N THR A 34 -1.45 18.14 -1.70
CA THR A 34 -1.90 18.98 -0.58
C THR A 34 -1.63 18.32 0.79
N ASP A 35 -2.67 17.96 1.55
CA ASP A 35 -2.61 17.22 2.82
C ASP A 35 -3.04 15.74 2.68
N TYR A 36 -3.12 15.24 1.44
CA TYR A 36 -3.49 13.85 1.13
C TYR A 36 -2.32 13.05 0.57
N HIS A 37 -2.29 11.77 0.94
CA HIS A 37 -1.38 10.77 0.40
C HIS A 37 -2.17 9.80 -0.48
N VAL A 38 -1.76 9.66 -1.74
CA VAL A 38 -2.40 8.76 -2.71
C VAL A 38 -1.55 7.54 -2.91
N ILE A 39 -2.16 6.36 -2.78
CA ILE A 39 -1.52 5.06 -2.98
C ILE A 39 -2.30 4.30 -4.04
N TYR A 40 -1.60 3.80 -5.05
CA TYR A 40 -2.17 2.89 -6.04
C TYR A 40 -1.43 1.57 -6.04
N VAL A 41 -2.19 0.48 -5.97
CA VAL A 41 -1.68 -0.89 -6.06
C VAL A 41 -1.88 -1.37 -7.50
N PRO A 42 -0.88 -1.29 -8.39
CA PRO A 42 -1.02 -1.77 -9.76
C PRO A 42 -1.24 -3.29 -9.83
N PRO A 43 -1.88 -3.80 -10.89
CA PRO A 43 -1.87 -5.23 -11.17
C PRO A 43 -0.42 -5.73 -11.40
N ALA A 44 -0.14 -6.96 -10.97
CA ALA A 44 1.20 -7.54 -10.99
C ALA A 44 1.84 -7.59 -12.39
N GLU A 45 1.04 -7.68 -13.44
CA GLU A 45 1.51 -7.89 -14.81
C GLU A 45 1.95 -6.60 -15.54
N ASP A 46 1.65 -5.40 -15.03
CA ASP A 46 1.81 -4.14 -15.82
C ASP A 46 2.30 -2.91 -15.02
N ASN A 47 3.04 -3.12 -13.93
CA ASN A 47 3.45 -2.06 -13.00
C ASN A 47 4.21 -0.87 -13.66
N ASP A 48 5.10 -1.13 -14.63
CA ASP A 48 5.87 -0.07 -15.31
C ASP A 48 5.02 0.81 -16.21
N SER A 49 4.02 0.22 -16.87
CA SER A 49 3.07 0.93 -17.70
C SER A 49 2.24 1.90 -16.85
N TYR A 50 1.75 1.45 -15.69
CA TYR A 50 0.98 2.30 -14.79
C TYR A 50 1.79 3.49 -14.26
N MET A 51 3.10 3.34 -14.02
CA MET A 51 3.95 4.45 -13.59
C MET A 51 3.92 5.64 -14.57
N ASN A 52 3.85 5.37 -15.87
CA ASN A 52 3.78 6.43 -16.86
C ASN A 52 2.51 7.27 -16.69
N THR A 53 1.39 6.69 -16.26
CA THR A 53 0.17 7.45 -15.96
C THR A 53 0.41 8.47 -14.84
N PHE A 54 1.16 8.12 -13.80
CA PHE A 54 1.50 9.06 -12.72
C PHE A 54 2.51 10.12 -13.16
N VAL A 55 3.47 9.76 -14.01
CA VAL A 55 4.40 10.72 -14.62
C VAL A 55 3.66 11.73 -15.49
N ASP A 56 2.70 11.25 -16.29
CA ASP A 56 1.84 12.10 -17.12
C ASP A 56 0.97 13.03 -16.25
N LEU A 57 0.43 12.52 -15.13
CA LEU A 57 -0.31 13.32 -14.15
C LEU A 57 0.58 14.43 -13.56
N LYS A 58 1.81 14.10 -13.15
CA LYS A 58 2.79 15.08 -12.64
C LYS A 58 3.16 16.12 -13.70
N ALA A 59 3.25 15.73 -14.97
CA ALA A 59 3.50 16.68 -16.05
C ALA A 59 2.31 17.65 -16.25
N LYS A 60 1.08 17.18 -16.00
CA LYS A 60 -0.14 17.99 -16.09
C LYS A 60 -0.34 18.91 -14.87
N TYR A 61 0.04 18.44 -13.68
CA TYR A 61 -0.09 19.15 -12.40
C TYR A 61 1.28 19.24 -11.68
N PRO A 62 2.24 20.00 -12.26
CA PRO A 62 3.62 20.01 -11.78
C PRO A 62 3.81 20.67 -10.42
N ASP A 63 2.90 21.54 -9.99
CA ASP A 63 3.03 22.29 -8.74
C ASP A 63 2.12 21.74 -7.63
N GLU A 64 1.15 20.90 -7.99
CA GLU A 64 0.10 20.42 -7.10
C GLU A 64 0.45 19.07 -6.45
N ILE A 65 1.12 18.17 -7.18
CA ILE A 65 1.46 16.83 -6.69
C ILE A 65 2.96 16.65 -6.52
N SER A 66 3.40 15.78 -5.61
CA SER A 66 4.81 15.39 -5.49
C SER A 66 5.26 14.50 -6.65
N SER A 67 6.56 14.25 -6.74
CA SER A 67 7.08 13.27 -7.71
C SER A 67 6.54 11.88 -7.36
N PRO A 68 5.93 11.15 -8.31
CA PRO A 68 5.46 9.79 -8.04
C PRO A 68 6.60 8.84 -7.72
N GLU A 69 6.41 8.00 -6.71
CA GLU A 69 7.41 7.03 -6.26
C GLU A 69 6.85 5.61 -6.31
N LYS A 70 7.74 4.65 -6.60
CA LYS A 70 7.44 3.23 -6.44
C LYS A 70 8.05 2.75 -5.14
N ARG A 71 7.26 2.07 -4.34
CA ARG A 71 7.77 1.37 -3.16
C ARG A 71 7.07 0.03 -2.95
N THR A 72 7.68 -0.78 -2.11
CA THR A 72 7.06 -1.97 -1.58
C THR A 72 6.34 -1.60 -0.28
N MET A 73 5.10 -2.04 -0.13
CA MET A 73 4.24 -1.75 1.02
C MET A 73 3.62 -3.05 1.56
N ASP A 74 3.56 -3.14 2.88
CA ASP A 74 2.83 -4.18 3.60
C ASP A 74 1.37 -3.73 3.86
N ASN A 75 0.44 -4.69 3.91
CA ASN A 75 -0.91 -4.48 4.43
C ASN A 75 -0.95 -3.82 5.81
N GLN A 76 0.06 -4.06 6.67
CA GLN A 76 0.14 -3.43 8.00
C GLN A 76 0.35 -1.92 7.97
N GLU A 77 0.75 -1.36 6.83
CA GLU A 77 0.93 0.07 6.65
C GLU A 77 -0.37 0.79 6.26
N LEU A 78 -1.45 0.06 5.96
CA LEU A 78 -2.79 0.61 5.87
C LEU A 78 -3.52 0.50 7.22
N PRO A 79 -4.54 1.35 7.47
CA PRO A 79 -5.45 1.17 8.60
C PRO A 79 -6.07 -0.23 8.59
N SER A 80 -6.28 -0.81 9.78
CA SER A 80 -6.66 -2.23 9.96
C SER A 80 -7.95 -2.67 9.27
N ASP A 81 -8.81 -1.71 8.89
CA ASP A 81 -10.06 -1.95 8.20
C ASP A 81 -9.88 -2.12 6.68
N TYR A 82 -8.66 -1.92 6.18
CA TYR A 82 -8.31 -2.03 4.77
C TYR A 82 -7.23 -3.09 4.56
N THR A 83 -7.20 -3.64 3.35
CA THR A 83 -6.17 -4.57 2.88
C THR A 83 -5.76 -4.07 1.50
N LEU A 84 -4.46 -4.07 1.20
CA LEU A 84 -3.99 -3.70 -0.12
C LEU A 84 -4.56 -4.73 -1.12
N ASN A 85 -5.31 -4.23 -2.07
CA ASN A 85 -5.93 -5.02 -3.12
C ASN A 85 -5.36 -4.59 -4.47
N ASN A 86 -4.99 -5.54 -5.32
CA ASN A 86 -4.54 -5.25 -6.66
C ASN A 86 -5.57 -4.42 -7.44
N ASN A 87 -5.06 -3.48 -8.24
CA ASN A 87 -5.84 -2.52 -9.00
C ASN A 87 -6.75 -1.67 -8.10
N SER A 88 -6.19 -1.13 -7.02
CA SER A 88 -6.94 -0.28 -6.09
C SER A 88 -6.22 1.03 -5.83
N VAL A 89 -7.01 2.10 -5.67
CA VAL A 89 -6.54 3.42 -5.26
C VAL A 89 -7.02 3.66 -3.84
N TYR A 90 -6.12 4.15 -2.99
CA TYR A 90 -6.40 4.59 -1.63
C TYR A 90 -5.99 6.05 -1.51
N LEU A 91 -6.87 6.87 -0.94
CA LEU A 91 -6.62 8.26 -0.60
C LEU A 91 -6.62 8.37 0.92
N LEU A 92 -5.48 8.75 1.46
CA LEU A 92 -5.24 8.87 2.89
C LEU A 92 -5.19 10.34 3.29
N LYS A 93 -5.73 10.65 4.47
CA LYS A 93 -5.58 11.95 5.16
C LYS A 93 -5.26 11.66 6.62
N ASP A 94 -4.18 12.23 7.14
CA ASP A 94 -3.73 11.97 8.51
C ASP A 94 -3.60 10.46 8.83
N GLU A 95 -3.06 9.69 7.88
CA GLU A 95 -2.89 8.23 7.92
C GLU A 95 -4.20 7.39 7.85
N ASP A 96 -5.38 8.03 7.85
CA ASP A 96 -6.66 7.36 7.68
C ASP A 96 -7.09 7.32 6.20
N VAL A 97 -7.58 6.16 5.74
CA VAL A 97 -8.18 6.03 4.40
C VAL A 97 -9.55 6.70 4.40
N ILE A 98 -9.64 7.83 3.72
CA ILE A 98 -10.89 8.60 3.57
C ILE A 98 -11.67 8.21 2.31
N TYR A 99 -11.00 7.58 1.36
CA TYR A 99 -11.59 7.13 0.11
C TYR A 99 -10.78 5.97 -0.47
N SER A 100 -11.47 4.97 -1.01
CA SER A 100 -10.85 3.90 -1.77
C SER A 100 -11.70 3.50 -2.97
N ILE A 101 -11.03 3.05 -4.03
CA ILE A 101 -11.66 2.39 -5.17
C ILE A 101 -10.95 1.06 -5.37
N GLU A 102 -11.71 -0.03 -5.29
CA GLU A 102 -11.22 -1.38 -5.54
C GLU A 102 -11.95 -1.92 -6.76
N ASN A 103 -11.35 -1.80 -7.94
CA ASN A 103 -11.92 -2.29 -9.19
C ASN A 103 -10.86 -2.40 -10.28
N HIS A 104 -11.10 -3.29 -11.25
CA HIS A 104 -10.23 -3.35 -12.41
C HIS A 104 -10.32 -2.05 -13.25
N MET A 105 -9.38 -1.11 -13.05
CA MET A 105 -9.26 0.12 -13.83
C MET A 105 -8.35 -0.08 -15.03
N SER A 106 -8.75 0.45 -16.19
CA SER A 106 -7.83 0.67 -17.29
C SER A 106 -6.91 1.86 -16.97
N ARG A 107 -5.84 2.04 -17.74
CA ARG A 107 -4.97 3.22 -17.60
C ARG A 107 -5.70 4.55 -17.80
N GLY A 108 -6.69 4.57 -18.68
CA GLY A 108 -7.52 5.75 -18.93
C GLY A 108 -8.39 6.06 -17.71
N ASP A 109 -9.08 5.05 -17.19
CA ASP A 109 -9.93 5.19 -16.00
C ASP A 109 -9.11 5.61 -14.76
N LEU A 110 -7.89 5.07 -14.63
CA LEU A 110 -6.97 5.48 -13.58
C LEU A 110 -6.58 6.95 -13.74
N MET A 111 -6.24 7.41 -14.95
CA MET A 111 -5.92 8.82 -15.18
C MET A 111 -7.12 9.70 -14.81
N GLU A 112 -8.32 9.38 -15.28
CA GLU A 112 -9.54 10.14 -14.94
C GLU A 112 -9.80 10.17 -13.43
N THR A 113 -9.61 9.04 -12.75
CA THR A 113 -9.73 8.94 -11.29
C THR A 113 -8.73 9.86 -10.59
N LEU A 114 -7.44 9.75 -10.93
CA LEU A 114 -6.39 10.56 -10.33
C LEU A 114 -6.58 12.06 -10.62
N GLU A 115 -6.99 12.40 -11.84
CA GLU A 115 -7.34 13.78 -12.19
C GLU A 115 -8.53 14.28 -11.38
N SER A 116 -9.54 13.46 -11.12
CA SER A 116 -10.68 13.85 -10.29
C SER A 116 -10.25 14.14 -8.84
N ILE A 117 -9.29 13.39 -8.30
CA ILE A 117 -8.73 13.61 -6.95
C ILE A 117 -7.97 14.94 -6.91
N VAL A 118 -7.06 15.17 -7.86
CA VAL A 118 -6.16 16.34 -7.89
C VAL A 118 -6.91 17.62 -8.28
N SER A 119 -7.86 17.53 -9.21
CA SER A 119 -8.64 18.69 -9.67
C SER A 119 -9.76 19.09 -8.70
N ALA A 120 -10.17 18.19 -7.79
CA ALA A 120 -11.16 18.51 -6.77
C ALA A 120 -10.65 19.45 -5.66
N ASN A 121 -9.41 19.98 -5.76
CA ASN A 121 -8.92 21.04 -4.87
C ASN A 121 -9.85 22.27 -4.78
N ASP A 122 -10.72 22.47 -5.78
CA ASP A 122 -11.75 23.51 -5.76
C ASP A 122 -13.14 23.05 -5.30
N GLN A 123 -13.37 21.75 -5.05
CA GLN A 123 -14.71 21.17 -4.87
C GLN A 123 -14.88 20.05 -3.83
N ILE A 124 -13.86 19.64 -3.07
CA ILE A 124 -14.09 18.78 -1.88
C ILE A 124 -14.65 19.65 -0.74
N ILE A 125 -15.90 20.08 -0.90
CA ILE A 125 -16.70 20.76 0.12
C ILE A 125 -18.05 20.01 0.23
N TYR A 126 -18.18 19.33 1.39
CA TYR A 126 -19.33 18.65 2.01
C TYR A 126 -19.81 17.30 1.44
#